data_AF-A0A1S1P305-F1
#
_entry.id   AF-A0A1S1P305-F1
#
_cell.length_a   1.000
_cell.length_b   1.000
_cell.length_c   1.000
_cell.angle_alpha   90.00
_cell.angle_beta   90.00
_cell.angle_gamma   90.00
#
_symmetry.space_group_name_H-M   'P 1'
#
loop_
_entity.id
_entity.type
_entity.pdbx_description
1 polymer ?
#
loop_
_entity_poly.entity_id
_entity_poly.type
_entity_poly.pdbx_seq_one_letter_code
_entity_poly.pdbx_strand_id
1 'polypeptide(L)' 'MTANHADTDARGDLISYLDFHVAAGVDAVLDEQPHDRFAEAESVRADAASQAEPATRREPLESRREPLEPRREPLPPPP' A
#
# COMPACT_ATOMS: atom_id res chain seq x y z
N MET A 1 13.48 24.87 -0.01
CA MET A 1 13.97 24.57 -1.37
C MET A 1 15.13 23.56 -1.38
N THR A 2 15.39 22.85 -0.27
CA THR A 2 16.55 21.95 -0.09
C THR A 2 16.17 20.47 -0.11
N ALA A 3 14.95 20.12 0.31
CA ALA A 3 14.48 18.73 0.36
C ALA A 3 14.46 18.05 -1.02
N ASN A 4 13.98 18.75 -2.06
CA ASN A 4 13.95 18.20 -3.42
C ASN A 4 15.36 17.99 -4.02
N HIS A 5 16.36 18.78 -3.61
CA HIS A 5 17.74 18.57 -4.07
C HIS A 5 18.36 17.36 -3.39
N ALA A 6 18.16 17.19 -2.09
CA ALA A 6 18.62 16.01 -1.36
C ALA A 6 18.03 14.70 -1.92
N ASP A 7 16.75 14.71 -2.32
CA ASP A 7 16.10 13.58 -2.98
C ASP A 7 16.70 13.30 -4.38
N THR A 8 16.98 14.36 -5.14
CA THR A 8 17.62 14.25 -6.46
C THR A 8 19.04 13.70 -6.35
N ASP A 9 19.81 14.14 -5.36
CA ASP A 9 21.17 13.68 -5.11
C ASP A 9 21.18 12.20 -4.69
N ALA A 10 20.33 11.82 -3.73
CA ALA A 10 20.19 10.43 -3.29
C ALA A 10 19.78 9.49 -4.43
N ARG A 11 18.91 9.96 -5.33
CA ARG A 11 18.53 9.22 -6.54
C ARG A 11 19.71 9.08 -7.51
N GLY A 12 20.54 10.12 -7.66
CA GLY A 12 21.75 10.08 -8.50
C GLY A 12 22.78 9.08 -7.96
N ASP A 13 22.99 9.06 -6.65
CA ASP A 13 23.87 8.12 -5.98
C ASP A 13 23.38 6.67 -6.14
N LEU A 14 22.07 6.43 -5.99
CA LEU A 14 21.46 5.11 -6.20
C LEU A 14 21.65 4.62 -7.64
N ILE A 15 21.42 5.49 -8.64
CA ILE A 15 21.60 5.12 -10.05
C ILE A 15 23.07 4.75 -10.31
N SER A 16 24.01 5.57 -9.83
CA SER A 16 25.45 5.32 -9.99
C SER A 16 25.88 3.99 -9.36
N TYR A 17 25.34 3.67 -8.18
CA TYR A 17 25.56 2.40 -7.50
C TYR A 17 25.05 1.20 -8.32
N LEU A 18 23.86 1.31 -8.91
CA LEU A 18 23.29 0.24 -9.74
C LEU A 18 24.07 0.05 -11.05
N ASP A 19 24.46 1.14 -11.72
CA ASP A 19 25.25 1.09 -12.96
C ASP A 19 26.59 0.37 -12.75
N PHE A 20 27.24 0.58 -11.60
CA PHE A 20 28.46 -0.14 -11.25
C PHE A 20 28.23 -1.66 -11.19
N HIS A 21 27.13 -2.13 -10.60
CA HIS A 21 26.82 -3.55 -10.50
C HIS A 21 26.44 -4.16 -11.86
N VAL A 22 25.71 -3.40 -12.68
CA VAL A 22 25.42 -3.78 -14.07
C VAL A 22 26.71 -3.95 -14.87
N ALA A 23 27.64 -2.99 -14.77
CA ALA A 23 28.93 -3.07 -15.44
C ALA A 23 29.79 -4.25 -14.95
N ALA A 24 29.62 -4.68 -13.70
CA ALA A 24 30.27 -5.86 -13.13
C ALA A 24 29.60 -7.19 -13.54
N GLY A 25 28.46 -7.16 -14.24
CA GLY A 25 27.71 -8.35 -14.64
C GLY A 25 26.93 -8.99 -13.50
N VAL A 26 26.55 -8.22 -12.48
CA VAL A 26 25.73 -8.70 -11.36
C VAL A 26 24.26 -8.70 -11.77
N ASP A 27 23.62 -9.87 -11.66
CA ASP A 27 22.21 -10.03 -12.04
C ASP A 27 21.22 -9.53 -10.98
N ALA A 28 21.62 -9.52 -9.70
CA ALA A 28 20.79 -9.08 -8.59
C ALA A 28 21.64 -8.48 -7.46
N VAL A 29 21.15 -7.37 -6.89
CA VAL A 29 21.71 -6.73 -5.70
C VAL A 29 20.59 -6.61 -4.67
N LEU A 30 20.88 -7.00 -3.44
CA LEU A 30 19.96 -6.89 -2.31
C LEU A 30 20.40 -5.73 -1.43
N ASP A 31 19.42 -4.99 -0.92
CA ASP A 31 19.68 -4.06 0.17
C ASP A 31 19.58 -4.81 1.49
N GLU A 32 20.72 -4.91 2.18
CA GLU A 32 20.86 -5.62 3.45
C GLU A 32 20.55 -4.72 4.66
N GLN A 33 20.24 -3.43 4.44
CA GLN A 33 19.82 -2.56 5.53
C GLN A 33 18.46 -3.02 6.08
N PRO A 34 18.28 -3.04 7.42
CA PRO A 34 16.99 -3.31 8.02
C PRO A 34 15.96 -2.25 7.59
N HIS A 35 14.93 -2.69 6.89
CA HIS A 35 13.82 -1.85 6.46
C HIS A 35 12.63 -1.94 7.41
N ASP A 36 12.13 -0.79 7.86
CA ASP A 36 10.88 -0.73 8.64
C ASP A 36 9.66 -0.74 7.70
N ARG A 37 9.19 -1.96 7.43
CA ARG A 37 8.03 -2.20 6.56
C ARG A 37 6.74 -1.56 7.05
N PHE A 38 6.62 -1.29 8.35
CA PHE A 38 5.43 -0.64 8.89
C PHE A 38 5.45 0.86 8.59
N ALA A 39 6.60 1.51 8.75
CA ALA A 39 6.80 2.90 8.39
C ALA A 39 6.65 3.16 6.88
N GLU A 40 7.16 2.25 6.04
CA GLU A 40 6.98 2.31 4.58
C GLU A 40 5.52 2.23 4.16
N ALA A 41 4.74 1.33 4.75
CA ALA A 41 3.32 1.21 4.42
C ALA A 41 2.55 2.48 4.79
N GLU A 42 2.95 3.15 5.86
CA GLU A 42 2.35 4.42 6.29
C GLU A 42 2.78 5.58 5.38
N SER A 43 4.04 5.65 4.94
CA SER A 43 4.49 6.68 4.01
C SER A 43 3.78 6.59 2.66
N VAL A 44 3.62 5.38 2.12
CA VAL A 44 2.85 5.14 0.88
C VAL A 44 1.39 5.59 1.04
N ARG A 45 0.77 5.33 2.19
CA ARG A 45 -0.60 5.77 2.49
C ARG A 45 -0.68 7.29 2.64
N ALA A 46 0.31 7.91 3.29
CA ALA A 46 0.39 9.35 3.45
C ALA A 46 0.54 10.06 2.10
N ASP A 47 1.40 9.53 1.21
CA ASP A 47 1.56 10.05 -0.15
C ASP A 47 0.28 9.88 -0.97
N ALA A 48 -0.37 8.71 -0.89
CA ALA A 48 -1.65 8.48 -1.55
C ALA A 48 -2.76 9.42 -1.04
N ALA A 49 -2.80 9.68 0.27
CA ALA A 49 -3.72 10.64 0.87
C ALA A 49 -3.40 12.10 0.48
N SER A 50 -2.12 12.44 0.34
CA SER A 50 -1.69 13.75 -0.16
C SER A 50 -2.03 13.96 -1.64
N GLN A 51 -2.15 12.89 -2.43
CA GLN A 51 -2.53 12.94 -3.85
C GLN A 51 -4.04 12.80 -4.08
N ALA A 52 -4.80 12.38 -3.07
CA ALA A 52 -6.26 12.35 -3.15
C ALA A 52 -6.80 13.78 -3.13
N GLU A 53 -7.20 14.30 -4.31
CA GLU A 53 -7.97 15.54 -4.39
C GLU A 53 -9.21 15.45 -3.49
N PRO A 54 -9.65 16.54 -2.85
CA PRO A 54 -10.73 16.50 -1.89
C PRO A 54 -12.01 16.01 -2.57
N ALA A 55 -12.42 14.78 -2.24
CA ALA A 55 -13.66 14.22 -2.75
C ALA A 55 -14.83 15.09 -2.25
N THR A 56 -15.52 15.75 -3.17
CA THR A 56 -16.81 16.38 -2.92
C THR A 56 -17.69 15.39 -2.18
N ARG A 57 -18.12 15.76 -0.97
CA ARG A 57 -18.95 14.99 -0.04
C ARG A 57 -20.03 14.19 -0.78
N ARG A 58 -19.89 12.86 -0.82
CA ARG A 58 -20.96 11.97 -1.29
C ARG A 58 -21.88 11.70 -0.10
N GLU A 59 -23.16 12.07 -0.26
CA GLU A 59 -24.20 11.80 0.72
C GLU A 59 -24.37 10.28 0.96
N PRO A 60 -24.71 9.84 2.20
CA PRO A 60 -24.81 8.41 2.50
C PRO A 60 -26.02 7.77 1.79
N LEU A 61 -25.78 6.69 1.04
CA LEU A 61 -26.86 5.81 0.58
C LEU A 61 -27.33 4.97 1.77
N GLU A 62 -28.51 5.30 2.33
CA GLU A 62 -29.18 4.50 3.35
C GLU A 62 -29.59 3.14 2.77
N SER A 63 -28.71 2.13 2.89
CA SER A 63 -29.09 0.75 2.63
C SER A 63 -29.82 0.19 3.86
N ARG A 64 -31.15 0.32 3.87
CA ARG A 64 -32.02 -0.39 4.82
C ARG A 64 -31.84 -1.90 4.61
N ARG A 65 -31.17 -2.56 5.55
CA ARG A 65 -31.10 -4.03 5.60
C ARG A 65 -32.37 -4.55 6.27
N GLU A 66 -33.27 -5.16 5.50
CA GLU A 66 -34.37 -5.95 6.06
C GLU A 66 -33.76 -7.23 6.72
N PRO A 67 -34.17 -7.61 7.94
CA PRO A 67 -33.72 -8.85 8.56
C PRO A 67 -34.22 -10.08 7.78
N LEU A 68 -33.31 -10.96 7.38
CA LEU A 68 -33.65 -12.27 6.84
C LEU A 68 -34.08 -13.18 7.99
N GLU A 69 -35.35 -13.57 8.04
CA GLU A 69 -35.85 -14.56 8.99
C GLU A 69 -35.19 -15.93 8.73
N PRO A 70 -34.73 -16.64 9.79
CA PRO A 70 -34.14 -17.96 9.63
C PRO A 70 -35.24 -19.00 9.33
N ARG A 71 -35.18 -19.59 8.13
CA ARG A 71 -36.05 -20.70 7.72
C ARG A 71 -35.76 -21.92 8.60
N ARG A 72 -36.71 -22.29 9.48
CA ARG A 72 -36.64 -23.56 10.23
C ARG A 72 -36.96 -24.73 9.31
N GLU A 73 -36.00 -25.61 9.11
CA GLU A 73 -36.21 -26.90 8.44
C GLU A 73 -36.64 -27.94 9.49
N PRO A 74 -37.66 -28.79 9.25
CA PRO A 74 -38.05 -29.82 10.21
C PRO A 74 -37.02 -30.95 10.26
N LEU A 75 -36.48 -31.23 11.46
CA LEU A 75 -35.60 -32.35 11.73
C LEU A 75 -36.37 -33.68 11.61
N PRO A 76 -35.89 -34.71 10.89
CA PRO A 76 -36.52 -36.02 10.85
C PRO A 76 -36.38 -36.74 12.21
N PRO A 77 -37.33 -37.61 12.59
CA PRO A 77 -37.30 -38.29 13.89
C PRO A 77 -36.17 -39.34 13.98
N PRO A 78 -35.65 -39.61 15.21
CA PRO A 78 -34.53 -40.53 15.46
C PRO A 78 -34.93 -42.02 15.28
N PRO A 79 -33.94 -42.96 15.24
CA PRO A 79 -34.04 -44.23 14.49
C PRO A 79 -35.00 -45.27 15.06
#